data_AF-A0A7X7YUK9-F1
#
_entry.id   AF-A0A7X7YUK9-F1
#
_cell.length_a   1.000
_cell.length_b   1.000
_cell.length_c   1.000
_cell.angle_alpha   90.00
_cell.angle_beta   90.00
_cell.angle_gamma   90.00
#
_symmetry.space_group_name_H-M   'P 1'
#
loop_
_entity.id
_entity.type
_entity.pdbx_description
1 polymer ?
#
loop_
_entity_poly.entity_id
_entity_poly.type
_entity_poly.pdbx_seq_one_letter_code
_entity_poly.pdbx_strand_id
1 'polypeptide(L)'
;MLTLINTNRMVPPIAPIGLEYVAEACGRAGIEVSILDLALCEEPAKAIREFFSRRNPSLIGLSFRNVDDCFWPSAEWFVPGLAQLVRDIRSLSDAPIVLGGVGFSVFARQVVEFTVADFGVRGDGEAATVSLYRQIENGRDFHSVPGLIWRQGGQTCVNEPAWPADFSLPVRRNMVDNRTYFARGGQCGFETKRGCNRLCLYCADPLSKGSIPRSRKPAEIADEIESLL
;
A
#
# COMPACT_ATOMS: atom_id res chain seq x y z
N MET A 1 -10.16 12.73 -5.98
CA MET A 1 -9.45 12.55 -4.69
C MET A 1 -9.15 11.07 -4.46
N LEU A 2 -7.92 10.75 -4.03
CA LEU A 2 -7.48 9.42 -3.61
C LEU A 2 -7.52 9.33 -2.07
N THR A 3 -8.12 8.27 -1.53
CA THR A 3 -8.02 7.93 -0.09
C THR A 3 -7.09 6.74 0.07
N LEU A 4 -6.07 6.85 0.92
CA LEU A 4 -5.19 5.74 1.29
C LEU A 4 -5.44 5.34 2.74
N ILE A 5 -5.64 4.05 3.01
CA ILE A 5 -5.98 3.53 4.33
C ILE A 5 -4.87 2.60 4.80
N ASN A 6 -4.26 2.93 5.94
CA ASN A 6 -3.38 2.00 6.64
C ASN A 6 -4.26 0.99 7.39
N THR A 7 -4.19 -0.29 7.02
CA THR A 7 -5.02 -1.33 7.63
C THR A 7 -4.34 -2.03 8.80
N ASN A 8 -3.07 -1.74 9.06
CA ASN A 8 -2.31 -2.45 10.09
C ASN A 8 -2.77 -2.05 11.50
N ARG A 9 -3.02 -3.05 12.35
CA ARG A 9 -3.46 -2.88 13.74
C ARG A 9 -2.56 -3.58 14.75
N MET A 10 -1.44 -4.16 14.29
CA MET A 10 -0.47 -4.81 15.16
C MET A 10 0.16 -3.82 16.14
N VAL A 11 0.49 -4.29 17.34
CA VAL A 11 1.14 -3.51 18.39
C VAL A 11 2.53 -4.08 18.71
N PRO A 12 3.55 -3.23 18.99
CA PRO A 12 3.52 -1.77 18.91
C PRO A 12 3.28 -1.27 17.47
N PRO A 13 2.63 -0.10 17.31
CA PRO A 13 2.26 0.39 15.98
C PRO A 13 3.52 0.75 15.19
N ILE A 14 3.55 0.39 13.90
CA ILE A 14 4.64 0.71 12.97
C ILE A 14 4.12 1.61 11.86
N ALA A 15 4.78 2.75 11.65
CA ALA A 15 4.38 3.72 10.64
C ALA A 15 4.33 3.07 9.24
N PRO A 16 3.28 3.30 8.45
CA PRO A 16 3.08 2.65 7.16
C PRO A 16 3.91 3.33 6.05
N ILE A 17 5.24 3.19 6.11
CA ILE A 17 6.19 3.85 5.20
C ILE A 17 5.85 3.70 3.72
N GLY A 18 5.49 2.50 3.28
CA GLY A 18 5.11 2.25 1.87
C GLY A 18 3.84 3.01 1.45
N LEU A 19 2.87 3.16 2.35
CA LEU A 19 1.67 3.96 2.09
C LEU A 19 2.02 5.44 1.97
N GLU A 20 2.90 5.95 2.83
CA GLU A 20 3.33 7.35 2.81
C GLU A 20 4.11 7.68 1.52
N TYR A 21 4.98 6.78 1.06
CA TYR A 21 5.67 6.96 -0.22
C TYR A 21 4.71 7.02 -1.41
N VAL A 22 3.68 6.16 -1.43
CA VAL A 22 2.63 6.20 -2.46
C VAL A 22 1.84 7.50 -2.36
N ALA A 23 1.48 7.93 -1.14
CA ALA A 23 0.76 9.16 -0.90
C ALA A 23 1.50 10.38 -1.46
N GLU A 24 2.80 10.50 -1.15
CA GLU A 24 3.62 11.60 -1.63
C GLU A 24 3.87 11.54 -3.15
N ALA A 25 4.05 10.34 -3.71
CA ALA A 25 4.18 10.17 -5.16
C ALA A 25 2.91 10.64 -5.90
N CYS A 26 1.73 10.29 -5.37
CA CYS A 26 0.45 10.77 -5.88
C CYS A 26 0.29 12.28 -5.71
N GLY A 27 0.65 12.83 -4.55
CA GLY A 27 0.63 14.28 -4.30
C GLY A 27 1.52 15.07 -5.28
N ARG A 28 2.75 14.61 -5.52
CA ARG A 28 3.67 15.20 -6.52
C ARG A 28 3.12 15.11 -7.94
N ALA A 29 2.28 14.12 -8.23
CA ALA A 29 1.62 13.96 -9.52
C ALA A 29 0.34 14.80 -9.67
N GLY A 30 0.01 15.65 -8.68
CA GLY A 30 -1.16 16.54 -8.69
C GLY A 30 -2.46 15.86 -8.21
N ILE A 31 -2.39 14.67 -7.64
CA ILE A 31 -3.56 13.95 -7.11
C ILE A 31 -3.80 14.42 -5.67
N GLU A 32 -5.02 14.86 -5.37
CA GLU A 32 -5.43 15.13 -4.00
C GLU A 32 -5.47 13.81 -3.21
N VAL A 33 -4.65 13.70 -2.16
CA VAL A 33 -4.54 12.50 -1.32
C VAL A 33 -5.00 12.79 0.10
N SER A 34 -5.79 11.86 0.65
CA SER A 34 -6.13 11.81 2.07
C SER A 34 -5.71 10.47 2.67
N ILE A 35 -5.26 10.47 3.92
CA ILE A 35 -4.87 9.26 4.64
C ILE A 35 -5.84 9.00 5.79
N LEU A 36 -6.33 7.76 5.88
CA LEU A 36 -7.01 7.24 7.07
C LEU A 36 -6.11 6.20 7.73
N ASP A 37 -5.52 6.57 8.86
CA ASP A 37 -4.60 5.68 9.56
C ASP A 37 -5.30 4.89 10.67
N LEU A 38 -5.68 3.64 10.39
CA LEU A 38 -6.38 2.84 11.38
C LEU A 38 -5.47 2.39 12.52
N ALA A 39 -4.13 2.38 12.39
CA ALA A 39 -3.24 1.91 13.46
C ALA A 39 -3.28 2.82 14.69
N LEU A 40 -3.57 4.11 14.49
CA LEU A 40 -3.62 5.11 15.56
C LEU A 40 -5.05 5.36 16.07
N CYS A 41 -6.07 4.77 15.46
CA CYS A 41 -7.46 4.89 15.90
C CYS A 41 -7.81 3.90 17.01
N GLU A 42 -8.50 4.34 18.05
CA GLU A 42 -9.06 3.42 19.06
C GLU A 42 -10.23 2.61 18.48
N GLU A 43 -11.20 3.28 17.84
CA GLU A 43 -12.42 2.69 17.26
C GLU A 43 -12.40 2.72 15.70
N PRO A 44 -11.74 1.76 15.02
CA PRO A 44 -11.55 1.83 13.56
C PRO A 44 -12.87 1.82 12.77
N ALA A 45 -13.86 1.03 13.17
CA ALA A 45 -15.15 0.98 12.47
C ALA A 45 -15.89 2.33 12.51
N LYS A 46 -15.79 3.06 13.63
CA LYS A 46 -16.34 4.40 13.77
C LYS A 46 -15.56 5.42 12.94
N ALA A 47 -14.23 5.37 13.01
CA ALA A 47 -13.35 6.23 12.22
C ALA A 47 -13.61 6.10 10.70
N ILE A 48 -13.80 4.87 10.20
CA ILE A 48 -14.15 4.62 8.79
C ILE A 48 -15.49 5.29 8.45
N ARG A 49 -16.55 5.05 9.23
CA ARG A 49 -17.87 5.64 8.98
C ARG A 49 -17.83 7.17 8.97
N GLU A 50 -17.19 7.76 9.97
CA GLU A 50 -17.03 9.23 10.05
C GLU A 50 -16.21 9.78 8.88
N PHE A 51 -15.15 9.09 8.47
CA PHE A 51 -14.33 9.49 7.34
C PHE A 51 -15.12 9.53 6.03
N PHE A 52 -15.85 8.46 5.70
CA PHE A 52 -16.63 8.35 4.47
C PHE A 52 -17.92 9.18 4.49
N SER A 53 -18.50 9.49 5.66
CA SER A 53 -19.64 10.42 5.76
C SER A 53 -19.31 11.85 5.29
N ARG A 54 -18.02 12.22 5.26
CA ARG A 54 -17.55 13.57 4.94
C ARG A 54 -16.78 13.65 3.63
N ARG A 55 -16.55 12.50 2.97
CA ARG A 55 -15.61 12.39 1.83
C ARG A 55 -16.12 11.38 0.82
N ASN A 56 -16.03 11.73 -0.45
CA ASN A 56 -16.38 10.85 -1.57
C ASN A 56 -15.17 10.67 -2.50
N PRO A 57 -14.28 9.69 -2.24
CA PRO A 57 -13.10 9.48 -3.05
C PRO A 57 -13.42 8.89 -4.43
N SER A 58 -12.50 9.08 -5.37
CA SER A 58 -12.55 8.48 -6.72
C SER A 58 -11.83 7.13 -6.77
N LEU A 59 -10.95 6.87 -5.81
CA LEU A 59 -10.21 5.62 -5.63
C LEU A 59 -9.85 5.47 -4.14
N ILE A 60 -9.97 4.25 -3.63
CA ILE A 60 -9.59 3.89 -2.26
C ILE A 60 -8.46 2.87 -2.31
N GLY A 61 -7.29 3.21 -1.76
CA GLY A 61 -6.16 2.30 -1.62
C GLY A 61 -6.06 1.72 -0.21
N LEU A 62 -5.92 0.41 -0.07
CA LEU A 62 -5.67 -0.26 1.21
C LEU A 62 -4.24 -0.80 1.24
N SER A 63 -3.43 -0.32 2.19
CA SER A 63 -2.08 -0.84 2.41
C SER A 63 -2.13 -2.05 3.35
N PHE A 64 -1.92 -3.23 2.78
CA PHE A 64 -1.92 -4.51 3.48
C PHE A 64 -0.48 -5.03 3.66
N ARG A 65 0.08 -4.70 4.83
CA ARG A 65 1.49 -4.97 5.16
C ARG A 65 1.77 -6.43 5.50
N ASN A 66 0.86 -7.07 6.21
CA ASN A 66 1.03 -8.38 6.82
C ASN A 66 -0.10 -9.28 6.36
N VAL A 67 0.24 -10.40 5.71
CA VAL A 67 -0.74 -11.45 5.38
C VAL A 67 -1.05 -12.29 6.59
N ASP A 68 -0.05 -12.54 7.43
CA ASP A 68 -0.10 -13.28 8.69
C ASP A 68 0.86 -12.62 9.71
N ASP A 69 0.92 -13.20 10.91
CA ASP A 69 1.84 -12.80 11.97
C ASP A 69 3.27 -13.37 11.81
N CYS A 70 3.51 -14.16 10.75
CA CYS A 70 4.76 -14.89 10.50
C CYS A 70 5.20 -15.79 11.67
N PHE A 71 4.27 -16.25 12.50
CA PHE A 71 4.57 -17.11 13.65
C PHE A 71 3.83 -18.45 13.53
N TRP A 72 4.60 -19.52 13.28
CA TRP A 72 4.05 -20.86 13.01
C TRP A 72 3.08 -21.39 14.09
N PRO A 73 3.35 -21.23 15.40
CA PRO A 73 2.46 -21.78 16.43
C PRO A 73 1.06 -21.15 16.49
N SER A 74 0.94 -19.84 16.26
CA SER A 74 -0.36 -19.15 16.21
C SER A 74 -1.03 -19.32 14.85
N ALA A 75 -0.24 -19.32 13.77
CA ALA A 75 -0.72 -19.37 12.39
C ALA A 75 -1.82 -18.34 12.11
N GLU A 76 -1.71 -17.15 12.72
CA GLU A 76 -2.74 -16.12 12.60
C GLU A 76 -2.73 -15.54 11.19
N TRP A 77 -3.89 -15.52 10.53
CA TRP A 77 -4.03 -15.11 9.15
C TRP A 77 -4.98 -13.91 9.02
N PHE A 78 -4.49 -12.81 8.43
CA PHE A 78 -5.16 -11.51 8.43
C PHE A 78 -6.02 -11.22 7.20
N VAL A 79 -5.97 -12.04 6.15
CA VAL A 79 -6.75 -11.80 4.91
C VAL A 79 -8.27 -11.84 5.12
N PRO A 80 -8.85 -12.72 5.98
CA PRO A 80 -10.27 -12.65 6.32
C PRO A 80 -10.70 -11.28 6.90
N GLY A 81 -9.86 -10.68 7.74
CA GLY A 81 -10.07 -9.34 8.27
C GLY A 81 -10.01 -8.27 7.19
N LEU A 82 -9.06 -8.37 6.25
CA LEU A 82 -9.01 -7.49 5.08
C LEU A 82 -10.27 -7.62 4.19
N ALA A 83 -10.75 -8.85 3.96
CA ALA A 83 -11.96 -9.09 3.17
C ALA A 83 -13.20 -8.48 3.84
N GLN A 84 -13.29 -8.57 5.16
CA GLN A 84 -14.35 -7.88 5.90
C GLN A 84 -14.24 -6.37 5.77
N LEU A 85 -13.03 -5.81 5.89
CA LEU A 85 -12.81 -4.37 5.72
C LEU A 85 -13.21 -3.88 4.31
N VAL A 86 -12.89 -4.65 3.26
CA VAL A 86 -13.34 -4.34 1.88
C VAL A 86 -14.86 -4.30 1.81
N ARG A 87 -15.57 -5.26 2.41
CA ARG A 87 -17.05 -5.27 2.47
C ARG A 87 -17.59 -4.05 3.22
N ASP A 88 -17.01 -3.73 4.37
CA ASP A 88 -17.45 -2.60 5.20
C ASP A 88 -17.28 -1.27 4.43
N ILE A 89 -16.14 -1.07 3.77
CA ILE A 89 -15.89 0.13 2.96
C ILE A 89 -16.85 0.20 1.77
N ARG A 90 -17.10 -0.92 1.09
CA ARG A 90 -18.08 -0.98 -0.02
C ARG A 90 -19.50 -0.63 0.42
N SER A 91 -19.89 -0.89 1.67
CA SER A 91 -21.19 -0.46 2.19
C SER A 91 -21.31 1.06 2.40
N LEU A 92 -20.19 1.78 2.34
CA LEU A 92 -20.10 3.22 2.61
C LEU A 92 -19.68 4.05 1.39
N SER A 93 -19.17 3.41 0.34
CA SER A 93 -18.62 4.07 -0.85
C SER A 93 -18.64 3.16 -2.07
N ASP A 94 -19.06 3.72 -3.22
CA ASP A 94 -19.03 3.05 -4.53
C ASP A 94 -17.67 3.16 -5.24
N ALA A 95 -16.74 3.95 -4.69
CA ALA A 95 -15.41 4.13 -5.26
C ALA A 95 -14.67 2.78 -5.37
N PRO A 96 -13.92 2.55 -6.46
CA PRO A 96 -13.12 1.34 -6.62
C PRO A 96 -12.07 1.21 -5.52
N ILE A 97 -11.78 -0.03 -5.13
CA ILE A 97 -10.82 -0.39 -4.09
C ILE A 97 -9.60 -1.06 -4.73
N VAL A 98 -8.41 -0.52 -4.47
CA VAL A 98 -7.12 -1.10 -4.84
C VAL A 98 -6.37 -1.59 -3.60
N LEU A 99 -5.86 -2.82 -3.65
CA LEU A 99 -5.00 -3.38 -2.62
C LEU A 99 -3.53 -3.20 -2.98
N GLY A 100 -2.67 -2.98 -1.99
CA GLY A 100 -1.22 -2.92 -2.17
C GLY A 100 -0.48 -3.25 -0.88
N GLY A 101 0.85 -3.19 -0.93
CA GLY A 101 1.71 -3.45 0.22
C GLY A 101 2.59 -4.69 0.06
N VAL A 102 3.59 -4.80 0.94
CA VAL A 102 4.60 -5.86 0.86
C VAL A 102 4.00 -7.24 1.13
N GLY A 103 3.17 -7.38 2.17
CA GLY A 103 2.46 -8.63 2.47
C GLY A 103 1.49 -9.00 1.36
N PHE A 104 0.70 -8.03 0.89
CA PHE A 104 -0.16 -8.21 -0.29
C PHE A 104 0.62 -8.78 -1.49
N SER A 105 1.78 -8.21 -1.80
CA SER A 105 2.56 -8.57 -3.00
C SER A 105 3.05 -10.02 -3.02
N VAL A 106 3.12 -10.70 -1.87
CA VAL A 106 3.48 -12.13 -1.78
C VAL A 106 2.39 -13.03 -2.38
N PHE A 107 1.11 -12.70 -2.14
CA PHE A 107 -0.05 -13.49 -2.56
C PHE A 107 -1.06 -12.65 -3.37
N ALA A 108 -0.56 -11.71 -4.16
CA ALA A 108 -1.34 -10.59 -4.70
C ALA A 108 -2.62 -11.03 -5.43
N ARG A 109 -2.51 -11.99 -6.34
CA ARG A 109 -3.65 -12.51 -7.10
C ARG A 109 -4.70 -13.15 -6.19
N GLN A 110 -4.25 -14.04 -5.31
CA GLN A 110 -5.13 -14.78 -4.39
C GLN A 110 -5.83 -13.83 -3.42
N VAL A 111 -5.15 -12.79 -2.94
CA VAL A 111 -5.75 -11.80 -2.04
C VAL A 111 -6.80 -10.95 -2.77
N VAL A 112 -6.56 -10.53 -4.02
CA VAL A 112 -7.58 -9.81 -4.83
C VAL A 112 -8.80 -10.70 -5.08
N GLU A 113 -8.58 -11.98 -5.43
CA GLU A 113 -9.67 -12.93 -5.66
C GLU A 113 -10.49 -13.19 -4.39
N PHE A 114 -9.83 -13.41 -3.25
CA PHE A 114 -10.47 -13.71 -1.96
C PHE A 114 -11.24 -12.52 -1.38
N THR A 115 -10.67 -11.32 -1.44
CA THR A 115 -11.27 -10.10 -0.88
C THR A 115 -12.33 -9.49 -1.79
N VAL A 116 -12.39 -9.95 -3.04
CA VAL A 116 -13.27 -9.41 -4.09
C VAL A 116 -12.96 -7.94 -4.44
N ALA A 117 -11.79 -7.41 -4.09
CA ALA A 117 -11.36 -6.04 -4.43
C ALA A 117 -11.34 -5.81 -5.95
N ASP A 118 -11.47 -4.54 -6.39
CA ASP A 118 -11.54 -4.20 -7.82
C ASP A 118 -10.16 -4.29 -8.47
N PHE A 119 -9.14 -3.87 -7.72
CA PHE A 119 -7.76 -3.80 -8.18
C PHE A 119 -6.77 -4.29 -7.13
N GLY A 120 -5.58 -4.66 -7.58
CA GLY A 120 -4.40 -4.86 -6.75
C GLY A 120 -3.15 -4.37 -7.45
N VAL A 121 -2.16 -3.86 -6.71
CA VAL A 121 -0.86 -3.46 -7.25
C VAL A 121 0.23 -4.32 -6.61
N ARG A 122 0.82 -5.20 -7.41
CA ARG A 122 1.93 -6.08 -7.02
C ARG A 122 3.27 -5.39 -7.29
N GLY A 123 4.07 -5.22 -6.24
CA GLY A 123 5.35 -4.54 -6.29
C GLY A 123 5.28 -3.09 -5.80
N ASP A 124 6.08 -2.22 -6.41
CA ASP A 124 6.18 -0.79 -6.06
C ASP A 124 4.91 -0.03 -6.46
N GLY A 125 4.26 0.57 -5.46
CA GLY A 125 2.96 1.23 -5.64
C GLY A 125 3.05 2.65 -6.21
N GLU A 126 4.20 3.30 -6.12
CA GLU A 126 4.30 4.77 -6.28
C GLU A 126 3.88 5.25 -7.67
N ALA A 127 4.51 4.71 -8.73
CA ALA A 127 4.14 5.04 -10.10
C ALA A 127 2.85 4.31 -10.55
N ALA A 128 2.63 3.10 -10.04
CA ALA A 128 1.50 2.26 -10.41
C ALA A 128 0.16 2.87 -9.96
N THR A 129 0.08 3.38 -8.73
CA THR A 129 -1.14 4.02 -8.21
C THR A 129 -1.44 5.33 -8.94
N VAL A 130 -0.42 6.12 -9.31
CA VAL A 130 -0.62 7.31 -10.18
C VAL A 130 -1.18 6.92 -11.54
N SER A 131 -0.63 5.87 -12.17
CA SER A 131 -1.10 5.37 -13.46
C SER A 131 -2.54 4.85 -13.34
N LEU A 132 -2.84 4.04 -12.32
CA LEU A 132 -4.18 3.52 -12.06
C LEU A 132 -5.20 4.63 -11.88
N TYR A 133 -4.89 5.63 -11.06
CA TYR A 133 -5.79 6.76 -10.80
C TYR A 133 -6.16 7.48 -12.11
N ARG A 134 -5.17 7.76 -12.97
CA ARG A 134 -5.39 8.40 -14.28
C ARG A 134 -6.19 7.53 -15.25
N GLN A 135 -5.95 6.22 -15.23
CA GLN A 135 -6.68 5.28 -16.08
C GLN A 135 -8.14 5.14 -15.64
N ILE A 136 -8.43 5.20 -14.34
CA ILE A 136 -9.81 5.22 -13.83
C ILE A 136 -10.54 6.47 -14.29
N GLU A 137 -9.89 7.64 -14.28
CA GLU A 137 -10.51 8.90 -14.69
C GLU A 137 -10.76 8.99 -16.21
N ASN A 138 -9.79 8.62 -17.06
CA ASN A 138 -9.84 9.05 -18.47
C ASN A 138 -9.47 8.00 -19.54
N GLY A 139 -8.87 6.86 -19.20
CA GLY A 139 -8.29 5.96 -20.24
C GLY A 139 -8.80 4.52 -20.23
N ARG A 140 -9.11 3.98 -19.04
CA ARG A 140 -9.45 2.57 -18.78
C ARG A 140 -8.52 1.55 -19.46
N ASP A 141 -7.31 1.95 -19.83
CA ASP A 141 -6.28 1.05 -20.35
C ASP A 141 -5.48 0.48 -19.18
N PHE A 142 -6.07 -0.53 -18.54
CA PHE A 142 -5.49 -1.19 -17.38
C PHE A 142 -4.24 -2.02 -17.72
N HIS A 143 -4.02 -2.39 -18.98
CA HIS A 143 -2.78 -3.07 -19.40
C HIS A 143 -1.55 -2.15 -19.30
N SER A 144 -1.74 -0.83 -19.34
CA SER A 144 -0.67 0.15 -19.17
C SER A 144 -0.22 0.39 -17.72
N VAL A 145 -0.92 -0.17 -16.72
CA VAL A 145 -0.65 0.07 -15.30
C VAL A 145 0.31 -0.99 -14.75
N PRO A 146 1.56 -0.63 -14.37
CA PRO A 146 2.53 -1.61 -13.87
C PRO A 146 2.03 -2.34 -12.63
N GLY A 147 2.23 -3.66 -12.57
CA GLY A 147 1.85 -4.49 -11.42
C GLY A 147 0.35 -4.62 -11.17
N LEU A 148 -0.51 -4.10 -12.05
CA LEU A 148 -1.96 -4.11 -11.83
C LEU A 148 -2.53 -5.53 -11.95
N ILE A 149 -3.44 -5.82 -11.03
CA ILE A 149 -4.33 -6.97 -11.02
C ILE A 149 -5.75 -6.43 -11.06
N TRP A 150 -6.60 -6.93 -11.95
CA TRP A 150 -8.01 -6.53 -12.06
C TRP A 150 -8.86 -7.67 -12.60
N ARG A 151 -10.18 -7.49 -12.63
CA ARG A 151 -11.10 -8.44 -13.28
C ARG A 151 -11.65 -7.88 -14.58
N GLN A 152 -11.65 -8.70 -15.63
CA GLN A 152 -12.28 -8.41 -16.91
C GLN A 152 -12.96 -9.67 -17.44
N GLY A 153 -14.25 -9.59 -17.79
CA GLY A 153 -14.99 -10.73 -18.35
C GLY A 153 -15.02 -11.98 -17.44
N GLY A 154 -15.01 -11.80 -16.11
CA GLY A 154 -14.98 -12.91 -15.16
C GLY A 154 -13.61 -13.57 -14.95
N GLN A 155 -12.56 -13.07 -15.61
CA GLN A 155 -11.18 -13.55 -15.45
C GLN A 155 -10.33 -12.51 -14.71
N THR A 156 -9.38 -13.01 -13.89
CA THR A 156 -8.37 -12.18 -13.25
C THR A 156 -7.23 -11.91 -14.23
N CYS A 157 -7.03 -10.65 -14.60
CA CYS A 157 -5.90 -10.17 -15.39
C CYS A 157 -4.77 -9.72 -14.46
N VAL A 158 -3.52 -9.96 -14.87
CA VAL A 158 -2.33 -9.64 -14.08
C VAL A 158 -1.25 -9.09 -15.03
N ASN A 159 -0.82 -7.86 -14.79
CA ASN A 159 0.35 -7.28 -15.47
C ASN A 159 1.64 -7.71 -14.78
N GLU A 160 2.77 -7.53 -15.48
CA GLU A 160 4.09 -7.74 -14.90
C GLU A 160 4.28 -6.91 -13.61
N PRO A 161 4.91 -7.47 -12.56
CA PRO A 161 5.09 -6.76 -11.30
C PRO A 161 5.81 -5.42 -11.46
N ALA A 162 5.41 -4.43 -10.66
CA ALA A 162 6.00 -3.11 -10.69
C ALA A 162 7.38 -3.09 -9.99
N TRP A 163 8.45 -3.30 -10.76
CA TRP A 163 9.83 -3.17 -10.29
C TRP A 163 10.63 -2.25 -11.22
N PRO A 164 10.39 -0.92 -11.18
CA PRO A 164 11.08 0.03 -12.05
C PRO A 164 12.60 -0.06 -11.84
N ALA A 165 13.39 0.01 -12.92
CA ALA A 165 14.85 -0.10 -12.84
C ALA A 165 15.48 1.03 -12.02
N ASP A 166 14.98 2.26 -12.20
CA ASP A 166 15.34 3.40 -11.37
C ASP A 166 14.45 3.46 -10.12
N PHE A 167 15.07 3.63 -8.96
CA PHE A 167 14.39 3.75 -7.68
C PHE A 167 14.71 5.12 -7.07
N SER A 168 13.98 6.14 -7.52
CA SER A 168 14.03 7.51 -7.01
C SER A 168 12.75 7.82 -6.23
N LEU A 169 12.90 8.26 -4.99
CA LEU A 169 11.81 8.60 -4.07
C LEU A 169 12.17 9.87 -3.30
N PRO A 170 11.94 11.06 -3.89
CA PRO A 170 12.10 12.33 -3.17
C PRO A 170 10.90 12.54 -2.25
N VAL A 171 11.01 12.18 -0.98
CA VAL A 171 9.93 12.19 0.01
C VAL A 171 10.27 13.03 1.23
N ARG A 172 9.26 13.57 1.90
CA ARG A 172 9.37 14.48 3.07
C ARG A 172 8.72 13.94 4.34
N ARG A 173 8.05 12.78 4.28
CA ARG A 173 7.49 12.01 5.39
C ARG A 173 6.56 12.80 6.31
N ASN A 174 5.77 13.69 5.71
CA ASN A 174 4.89 14.63 6.41
C ASN A 174 3.38 14.35 6.24
N MET A 175 3.02 13.18 5.67
CA MET A 175 1.62 12.81 5.46
C MET A 175 1.10 11.86 6.56
N VAL A 176 2.01 11.21 7.28
CA VAL A 176 1.73 10.34 8.44
C VAL A 176 2.27 10.99 9.72
N ASP A 177 1.59 10.79 10.85
CA ASP A 177 2.06 11.22 12.17
C ASP A 177 3.21 10.33 12.70
N ASN A 178 4.35 10.38 12.02
CA ASN A 178 5.56 9.61 12.34
C ASN A 178 6.03 9.85 13.79
N ARG A 179 5.77 11.05 14.35
CA ARG A 179 6.12 11.39 15.74
C ARG A 179 5.32 10.58 16.75
N THR A 180 4.01 10.43 16.56
CA THR A 180 3.16 9.60 17.43
C THR A 180 3.56 8.13 17.37
N TYR A 181 3.89 7.60 16.19
CA TYR A 181 4.42 6.25 16.07
C TYR A 181 5.70 6.05 16.88
N PHE A 182 6.66 6.98 16.74
CA PHE A 182 7.91 6.94 17.48
C PHE A 182 7.68 7.01 18.99
N ALA A 183 6.82 7.92 19.45
CA ALA A 183 6.45 8.06 20.86
C ALA A 183 5.77 6.80 21.44
N ARG A 184 5.09 6.00 20.61
CA ARG A 184 4.47 4.72 20.97
C ARG A 184 5.40 3.51 20.80
N GLY A 185 6.71 3.74 20.59
CA GLY A 185 7.72 2.70 20.48
C GLY A 185 7.89 2.11 19.08
N GLY A 186 7.20 2.65 18.08
CA GLY A 186 7.39 2.26 16.68
C GLY A 186 8.70 2.82 16.13
N GLN A 187 9.58 1.96 15.61
CA GLN A 187 10.81 2.42 14.97
C GLN A 187 10.49 3.21 13.70
N CYS A 188 11.15 4.36 13.52
CA CYS A 188 11.08 5.12 12.29
C CYS A 188 12.00 4.46 11.25
N GLY A 189 11.42 3.77 10.28
CA GLY A 189 12.15 3.17 9.17
C GLY A 189 12.37 4.15 8.02
N PHE A 190 13.41 3.90 7.24
CA PHE A 190 13.64 4.47 5.91
C PHE A 190 14.20 3.36 5.00
N GLU A 191 14.01 3.51 3.69
CA GLU A 191 14.51 2.53 2.72
C GLU A 191 15.69 3.11 1.97
N THR A 192 16.86 2.45 1.97
CA THR A 192 18.00 2.86 1.13
C THR A 192 18.00 2.16 -0.23
N LYS A 193 17.30 1.03 -0.31
CA LYS A 193 17.18 0.19 -1.51
C LYS A 193 15.93 -0.70 -1.43
N ARG A 194 15.51 -1.22 -2.59
CA ARG A 194 14.54 -2.32 -2.71
C ARG A 194 15.11 -3.48 -3.51
N GLY A 195 14.51 -4.66 -3.33
CA GLY A 195 14.88 -5.88 -4.02
C GLY A 195 16.08 -6.63 -3.41
N CYS A 196 16.12 -7.94 -3.65
CA CYS A 196 17.13 -8.84 -3.12
C CYS A 196 17.43 -9.96 -4.13
N ASN A 197 18.70 -10.09 -4.53
CA ASN A 197 19.16 -11.12 -5.47
C ASN A 197 19.58 -12.43 -4.78
N ARG A 198 19.19 -12.64 -3.53
CA ARG A 198 19.47 -13.88 -2.79
C ARG A 198 18.34 -14.89 -2.99
N LEU A 199 18.68 -16.16 -2.93
CA LEU A 199 17.78 -17.30 -3.15
C LEU A 199 17.52 -18.08 -1.85
N CYS A 200 17.34 -17.37 -0.74
CA CYS A 200 17.06 -18.00 0.55
C CYS A 200 15.74 -18.74 0.49
N LEU A 201 15.73 -20.04 0.81
CA LEU A 201 14.58 -20.95 0.66
C LEU A 201 13.32 -20.49 1.43
N TYR A 202 13.47 -19.68 2.47
CA TYR A 202 12.39 -19.23 3.35
C TYR A 202 11.90 -17.79 3.06
N CYS A 203 12.56 -17.06 2.16
CA CYS A 203 12.39 -15.61 2.08
C CYS A 203 11.38 -15.18 1.01
N ALA A 204 10.41 -14.35 1.39
CA ALA A 204 9.40 -13.79 0.48
C ALA A 204 9.81 -12.45 -0.15
N ASP A 205 10.98 -11.89 0.19
CA ASP A 205 11.42 -10.59 -0.31
C ASP A 205 11.54 -10.55 -1.84
N PRO A 206 12.15 -11.54 -2.53
CA PRO A 206 12.22 -11.51 -4.00
C PRO A 206 10.83 -11.54 -4.67
N LEU A 207 9.83 -12.16 -4.04
CA LEU A 207 8.46 -12.24 -4.56
C LEU A 207 7.71 -10.90 -4.44
N SER A 208 7.98 -10.15 -3.37
CA SER A 208 7.29 -8.90 -3.03
C SER A 208 8.02 -7.65 -3.51
N LYS A 209 9.34 -7.59 -3.38
CA LYS A 209 10.20 -6.41 -3.66
C LYS A 209 11.03 -6.52 -4.95
N GLY A 210 11.00 -7.69 -5.60
CA GLY A 210 11.77 -8.00 -6.79
C GLY A 210 13.14 -8.62 -6.51
N SER A 211 13.68 -9.33 -7.50
CA SER A 211 14.96 -10.06 -7.39
C SER A 211 16.20 -9.21 -7.73
N ILE A 212 16.01 -8.00 -8.25
CA ILE A 212 17.09 -7.09 -8.62
C ILE A 212 17.19 -5.98 -7.57
N PRO A 213 18.34 -5.83 -6.88
CA PRO A 213 18.58 -4.73 -5.95
C PRO A 213 18.62 -3.39 -6.69
N ARG A 214 17.90 -2.41 -6.16
CA ARG A 214 17.78 -1.05 -6.71
C ARG A 214 18.00 -0.05 -5.58
N SER A 215 19.02 0.78 -5.70
CA SER A 215 19.42 1.72 -4.64
C SER A 215 18.88 3.11 -4.91
N ARG A 216 18.49 3.82 -3.84
CA ARG A 216 18.15 5.25 -3.92
C ARG A 216 19.39 6.10 -3.99
N LYS A 217 19.22 7.34 -4.43
CA LYS A 217 20.27 8.37 -4.38
C LYS A 217 20.54 8.73 -2.91
N PRO A 218 21.80 8.76 -2.45
CA PRO A 218 22.14 9.13 -1.07
C PRO A 218 21.55 10.46 -0.61
N ALA A 219 21.48 11.46 -1.50
CA ALA A 219 20.89 12.76 -1.20
C ALA A 219 19.41 12.65 -0.83
N GLU A 220 18.62 11.87 -1.58
CA GLU A 220 17.19 11.67 -1.26
C GLU A 220 16.99 10.99 0.10
N ILE A 221 17.90 10.08 0.48
CA ILE A 221 17.87 9.42 1.78
C ILE A 221 18.20 10.41 2.90
N ALA A 222 19.23 11.24 2.70
CA ALA A 222 19.63 12.26 3.68
C ALA A 222 18.53 13.30 3.89
N ASP A 223 17.93 13.81 2.82
CA ASP A 223 16.83 14.77 2.86
C ASP A 223 15.59 14.19 3.57
N GLU A 224 15.28 12.92 3.34
CA GLU A 224 14.20 12.22 4.05
C GLU A 224 14.48 12.13 5.55
N ILE A 225 15.69 11.71 5.93
CA ILE A 225 16.06 11.58 7.34
C ILE A 225 16.05 12.95 8.02
N GLU A 226 16.59 14.00 7.37
CA GLU A 226 16.57 15.37 7.89
C GLU A 226 15.13 15.86 8.13
N SER A 227 14.18 15.50 7.25
CA SER A 227 12.77 15.87 7.43
C SER A 227 12.06 15.20 8.61
N LEU A 228 12.66 14.15 9.19
CA LEU A 228 12.14 13.39 10.33
C LEU A 228 12.75 13.80 11.67
N LEU A 229 13.77 14.68 11.68
CA LEU A 229 14.41 15.23 12.87
C LEU A 229 13.62 16.43 13.43
#